data_AF-A0A2G2Z073-F1
#
_entry.id   AF-A0A2G2Z073-F1
#
_cell.length_a   1.000
_cell.length_b   1.000
_cell.length_c   1.000
_cell.angle_alpha   90.00
_cell.angle_beta   90.00
_cell.angle_gamma   90.00
#
_symmetry.space_group_name_H-M   'P 1'
#
loop_
_entity.id
_entity.type
_entity.pdbx_description
1 polymer ?
#
loop_
_entity_poly.entity_id
_entity_poly.type
_entity_poly.pdbx_seq_one_letter_code
_entity_poly.pdbx_strand_id
1 'polypeptide(L)'
;MNAIDTKGTETVGGVKLCSYVEMQEITDNFNSNRYIRKTLCGRLFRGTIGEGSEKRSVIVKTWDFLLPNGKGHVQRPFDFCDQIKFFTNKKLTTDPRLAKLCAICCDIRLAAVYDEKFDENIIVLSDVLLNDDFGWYNRLKVAIQLANLLLSLHEKDIFLGSVTASCVMILDKEMNIKLFDYGPVPDRFYGKNSDVTIYCRPINDM
;
A
#
# COMPACT_ATOMS: atom_id res chain seq x y z
N MET A 1 0.19 17.00 -40.54
CA MET A 1 0.25 15.82 -39.64
C MET A 1 1.71 15.56 -39.36
N ASN A 2 2.14 15.78 -38.12
CA ASN A 2 3.39 15.24 -37.60
C ASN A 2 3.06 14.73 -36.19
N ALA A 3 3.16 13.41 -36.03
CA ALA A 3 3.10 12.75 -34.75
C ALA A 3 4.38 13.11 -33.98
N ILE A 4 4.21 13.73 -32.82
CA ILE A 4 5.23 13.72 -31.79
C ILE A 4 4.76 12.65 -30.80
N ASP A 5 5.44 11.53 -30.85
CA ASP A 5 5.40 10.46 -29.86
C ASP A 5 5.92 11.02 -28.52
N THR A 6 5.03 11.18 -27.56
CA THR A 6 5.38 11.43 -26.16
C THR A 6 4.56 10.51 -25.26
N LYS A 7 4.80 9.20 -25.31
CA LYS A 7 4.50 8.32 -24.15
C LYS A 7 5.66 8.40 -23.15
N GLY A 8 5.86 9.57 -22.57
CA GLY A 8 6.56 9.64 -21.29
C GLY A 8 5.66 8.96 -20.26
N THR A 9 6.11 7.86 -19.66
CA THR A 9 5.40 7.25 -18.53
C THR A 9 5.45 8.25 -17.38
N GLU A 10 4.31 8.88 -17.07
CA GLU A 10 4.20 9.75 -15.92
C GLU A 10 4.52 8.95 -14.65
N THR A 11 5.32 9.54 -13.76
CA THR A 11 5.69 8.91 -12.49
C THR A 11 5.47 9.87 -11.33
N VAL A 12 5.08 9.34 -10.18
CA VAL A 12 4.92 10.07 -8.92
C VAL A 12 5.91 9.47 -7.93
N GLY A 13 6.89 10.24 -7.45
CA GLY A 13 7.90 9.70 -6.52
C GLY A 13 8.71 8.52 -7.08
N GLY A 14 8.77 8.36 -8.40
CA GLY A 14 9.43 7.23 -9.07
C GLY A 14 8.57 5.98 -9.26
N VAL A 15 7.28 6.00 -8.89
CA VAL A 15 6.32 4.92 -9.21
C VAL A 15 5.48 5.28 -10.44
N LYS A 16 5.10 4.27 -11.24
CA LYS A 16 4.32 4.47 -12.47
C LYS A 16 2.92 5.01 -12.13
N LEU A 17 2.49 6.07 -12.82
CA LEU A 17 1.09 6.47 -12.84
C LEU A 17 0.37 5.70 -13.96
N CYS A 18 -0.62 4.90 -13.58
CA CYS A 18 -1.45 4.14 -14.50
C CYS A 18 -2.83 4.78 -14.66
N SER A 19 -3.37 4.67 -15.86
CA SER A 19 -4.78 4.93 -16.14
C SER A 19 -5.71 3.91 -15.48
N TYR A 20 -7.01 4.22 -15.42
CA TYR A 20 -8.00 3.23 -14.96
C TYR A 20 -8.07 1.99 -15.86
N VAL A 21 -7.91 2.16 -17.19
CA VAL A 21 -7.91 1.05 -18.16
C VAL A 21 -6.74 0.10 -17.88
N GLU A 22 -5.53 0.61 -17.67
CA GLU A 22 -4.39 -0.22 -17.28
C GLU A 22 -4.64 -0.94 -15.95
N MET A 23 -5.29 -0.32 -14.97
CA MET A 23 -5.67 -1.02 -13.73
C MET A 23 -6.68 -2.14 -13.96
N GLN A 24 -7.63 -1.97 -14.89
CA GLN A 24 -8.53 -3.05 -15.29
C GLN A 24 -7.74 -4.19 -15.93
N GLU A 25 -6.80 -3.91 -16.84
CA GLU A 25 -5.95 -4.94 -17.44
C GLU A 25 -5.14 -5.71 -16.39
N ILE A 26 -4.53 -4.99 -15.44
CA ILE A 26 -3.73 -5.59 -14.36
C ILE A 26 -4.57 -6.55 -13.51
N THR A 27 -5.84 -6.20 -13.26
CA THR A 27 -6.71 -6.93 -12.33
C THR A 27 -7.72 -7.85 -13.02
N ASP A 28 -7.62 -8.01 -14.35
CA ASP A 28 -8.63 -8.70 -15.16
C ASP A 28 -10.04 -8.12 -14.93
N ASN A 29 -10.16 -6.80 -15.05
CA ASN A 29 -11.37 -6.02 -14.77
C ASN A 29 -11.89 -6.19 -13.34
N PHE A 30 -10.98 -6.17 -12.35
CA PHE A 30 -11.29 -6.40 -10.93
C PHE A 30 -12.07 -7.70 -10.68
N ASN A 31 -11.71 -8.78 -11.39
CA ASN A 31 -12.37 -10.08 -11.34
C ASN A 31 -12.51 -10.60 -9.89
N SER A 32 -13.66 -11.15 -9.53
CA SER A 32 -13.88 -11.78 -8.22
C SER A 32 -12.96 -12.98 -7.96
N ASN A 33 -12.49 -13.67 -9.00
CA ASN A 33 -11.50 -14.74 -8.86
C ASN A 33 -10.09 -14.24 -8.52
N ARG A 34 -9.84 -12.95 -8.75
CA ARG A 34 -8.59 -12.25 -8.36
C ARG A 34 -8.71 -11.61 -7.00
N TYR A 35 -9.92 -11.45 -6.45
CA TYR A 35 -10.13 -10.86 -5.14
C TYR A 35 -9.47 -11.71 -4.05
N ILE A 36 -8.77 -11.03 -3.13
CA ILE A 36 -8.11 -11.64 -1.99
C ILE A 36 -8.96 -11.39 -0.75
N ARG A 37 -9.13 -10.12 -0.37
CA ARG A 37 -9.99 -9.72 0.76
C ARG A 37 -10.33 -8.24 0.80
N LYS A 38 -11.20 -7.89 1.76
CA LYS A 38 -11.46 -6.52 2.20
C LYS A 38 -10.45 -6.13 3.28
N THR A 39 -9.84 -4.95 3.14
CA THR A 39 -8.91 -4.37 4.11
C THR A 39 -9.60 -3.28 4.93
N LEU A 40 -8.86 -2.64 5.83
CA LEU A 40 -9.32 -1.49 6.60
C LEU A 40 -9.83 -0.35 5.68
N CYS A 41 -9.11 -0.11 4.58
CA CYS A 41 -9.33 1.04 3.70
C CYS A 41 -9.82 0.67 2.28
N GLY A 42 -10.20 -0.58 2.02
CA GLY A 42 -10.76 -1.02 0.73
C GLY A 42 -10.60 -2.51 0.46
N ARG A 43 -10.01 -2.92 -0.66
CA ARG A 43 -9.88 -4.33 -1.07
C ARG A 43 -8.51 -4.64 -1.65
N LEU A 44 -8.14 -5.92 -1.59
CA LEU A 44 -6.96 -6.51 -2.23
C LEU A 44 -7.36 -7.44 -3.37
N PHE A 45 -6.59 -7.38 -4.44
CA PHE A 45 -6.70 -8.24 -5.61
C PHE A 45 -5.33 -8.75 -6.02
N ARG A 46 -5.26 -9.95 -6.60
CA ARG A 46 -4.11 -10.40 -7.38
C ARG A 46 -4.14 -9.68 -8.72
N GLY A 47 -2.99 -9.14 -9.12
CA GLY A 47 -2.82 -8.55 -10.44
C GLY A 47 -1.71 -9.24 -11.22
N THR A 48 -1.56 -8.84 -12.48
CA THR A 48 -0.46 -9.27 -13.34
C THR A 48 0.03 -8.07 -14.15
N ILE A 49 1.34 -7.83 -14.14
CA ILE A 49 2.00 -6.81 -14.97
C ILE A 49 3.05 -7.46 -15.86
N GLY A 50 3.42 -6.76 -16.94
CA GLY A 50 4.40 -7.22 -17.94
C GLY A 50 3.74 -7.63 -19.26
N GLU A 51 4.55 -7.73 -20.31
CA GLU A 51 4.12 -8.07 -21.67
C GLU A 51 4.68 -9.44 -22.10
N GLY A 52 3.94 -10.13 -22.98
CA GLY A 52 4.37 -11.40 -23.55
C GLY A 52 4.64 -12.47 -22.48
N SER A 53 5.86 -13.02 -22.49
CA SER A 53 6.32 -14.08 -21.59
C SER A 53 6.82 -13.58 -20.24
N GLU A 54 7.09 -12.28 -20.07
CA GLU A 54 7.62 -11.70 -18.83
C GLU A 54 6.51 -11.19 -17.90
N LYS A 55 5.48 -12.01 -17.71
CA LYS A 55 4.38 -11.70 -16.79
C LYS A 55 4.78 -12.01 -15.37
N ARG A 56 4.57 -11.04 -14.47
CA ARG A 56 4.78 -11.22 -13.03
C ARG A 56 3.53 -10.88 -12.24
N SER A 57 3.28 -11.67 -11.21
CA SER A 57 2.17 -11.48 -10.29
C SER A 57 2.45 -10.30 -9.35
N VAL A 58 1.41 -9.52 -9.08
CA VAL A 58 1.45 -8.35 -8.18
C VAL A 58 0.25 -8.34 -7.26
N ILE A 59 0.28 -7.48 -6.25
CA ILE A 59 -0.83 -7.26 -5.33
C ILE A 59 -1.39 -5.87 -5.58
N VAL A 60 -2.70 -5.77 -5.80
CA VAL A 60 -3.40 -4.52 -6.07
C VAL A 60 -4.31 -4.19 -4.91
N LYS A 61 -4.09 -3.04 -4.27
CA LYS A 61 -4.97 -2.48 -3.26
C LYS A 61 -5.84 -1.40 -3.89
N THR A 62 -7.14 -1.47 -3.68
CA THR A 62 -8.08 -0.41 -4.05
C THR A 62 -8.64 0.26 -2.81
N TRP A 63 -8.93 1.55 -2.90
CA TRP A 63 -9.79 2.24 -1.95
C TRP A 63 -11.15 2.36 -2.64
N ASP A 64 -12.16 1.64 -2.14
CA ASP A 64 -13.40 1.39 -2.87
C ASP A 64 -14.38 2.57 -2.84
N PHE A 65 -13.95 3.69 -3.39
CA PHE A 65 -14.79 4.81 -3.76
C PHE A 65 -14.44 5.25 -5.18
N LEU A 66 -15.44 5.76 -5.89
CA LEU A 66 -15.29 6.26 -7.25
C LEU A 66 -15.07 7.77 -7.23
N LEU A 67 -14.19 8.26 -8.08
CA LEU A 67 -13.98 9.69 -8.30
C LEU A 67 -14.87 10.21 -9.45
N PRO A 68 -15.38 11.47 -9.36
CA PRO A 68 -15.24 12.40 -8.24
C PRO A 68 -16.08 12.00 -7.01
N ASN A 69 -15.52 12.21 -5.82
CA ASN A 69 -16.15 11.81 -4.56
C ASN A 69 -17.51 12.51 -4.35
N GLY A 70 -18.53 11.76 -3.91
CA GLY A 70 -19.76 12.34 -3.38
C GLY A 70 -19.51 13.16 -2.11
N LYS A 71 -20.44 14.08 -1.77
CA LYS A 71 -20.37 14.87 -0.52
C LYS A 71 -20.25 13.92 0.69
N GLY A 72 -19.11 13.93 1.39
CA GLY A 72 -18.95 13.20 2.66
C GLY A 72 -17.63 12.44 2.89
N HIS A 73 -16.70 12.39 1.92
CA HIS A 73 -15.48 11.57 2.04
C HIS A 73 -14.16 12.32 1.70
N VAL A 74 -14.09 13.60 2.04
CA VAL A 74 -12.94 14.48 1.71
C VAL A 74 -11.61 14.00 2.31
N GLN A 75 -11.63 13.26 3.43
CA GLN A 75 -10.42 12.73 4.06
C GLN A 75 -9.74 11.58 3.27
N ARG A 76 -10.51 10.77 2.52
CA ARG A 76 -9.98 9.55 1.90
C ARG A 76 -8.93 9.81 0.80
N PRO A 77 -9.07 10.86 -0.06
CA PRO A 77 -8.00 11.26 -0.96
C PRO A 77 -6.73 11.71 -0.24
N PHE A 78 -6.84 12.40 0.90
CA PHE A 78 -5.66 12.79 1.69
C PHE A 78 -4.95 11.58 2.28
N ASP A 79 -5.70 10.63 2.85
CA ASP A 79 -5.15 9.37 3.37
C ASP A 79 -4.41 8.59 2.28
N PHE A 80 -4.96 8.54 1.06
CA PHE A 80 -4.29 7.94 -0.09
C PHE A 80 -2.98 8.66 -0.41
N CYS A 81 -3.00 9.98 -0.55
CA CYS A 81 -1.81 10.77 -0.87
C CYS A 81 -0.70 10.58 0.18
N ASP A 82 -1.04 10.54 1.46
CA ASP A 82 -0.06 10.34 2.53
C ASP A 82 0.52 8.93 2.51
N GLN A 83 -0.30 7.89 2.24
CA GLN A 83 0.22 6.54 2.01
C GLN A 83 1.17 6.48 0.81
N ILE A 84 0.83 7.13 -0.31
CA ILE A 84 1.72 7.15 -1.49
C ILE A 84 3.04 7.86 -1.15
N LYS A 85 3.01 9.01 -0.46
CA LYS A 85 4.25 9.69 0.00
C LYS A 85 5.10 8.80 0.89
N PHE A 86 4.48 8.04 1.79
CA PHE A 86 5.19 7.11 2.66
C PHE A 86 5.87 5.98 1.85
N PHE A 87 5.10 5.29 0.99
CA PHE A 87 5.61 4.16 0.20
C PHE A 87 6.49 4.53 -0.99
N THR A 88 6.62 5.82 -1.31
CA THR A 88 7.58 6.35 -2.32
C THR A 88 8.81 7.00 -1.69
N ASN A 89 8.88 7.09 -0.36
CA ASN A 89 10.04 7.68 0.31
C ASN A 89 11.26 6.75 0.20
N LYS A 90 12.23 7.15 -0.64
CA LYS A 90 13.46 6.38 -0.92
C LYS A 90 14.27 5.98 0.32
N LYS A 91 14.18 6.74 1.42
CA LYS A 91 14.86 6.41 2.69
C LYS A 91 14.19 5.25 3.44
N LEU A 92 12.93 4.95 3.10
CA LEU A 92 12.11 3.92 3.75
C LEU A 92 11.95 2.69 2.87
N THR A 93 11.82 2.87 1.55
CA THR A 93 11.55 1.78 0.59
C THR A 93 12.63 0.71 0.52
N THR A 94 13.78 0.91 1.19
CA THR A 94 14.83 -0.10 1.35
C THR A 94 14.55 -1.09 2.47
N ASP A 95 13.61 -0.81 3.38
CA ASP A 95 13.25 -1.74 4.45
C ASP A 95 12.48 -2.94 3.87
N PRO A 96 13.00 -4.17 4.01
CA PRO A 96 12.38 -5.35 3.40
C PRO A 96 10.98 -5.67 3.94
N ARG A 97 10.57 -5.09 5.08
CA ARG A 97 9.25 -5.31 5.68
C ARG A 97 8.20 -4.33 5.20
N LEU A 98 8.56 -3.34 4.37
CA LEU A 98 7.60 -2.50 3.67
C LEU A 98 7.29 -3.10 2.30
N ALA A 99 6.03 -3.02 1.88
CA ALA A 99 5.62 -3.45 0.56
C ALA A 99 6.17 -2.50 -0.52
N LYS A 100 6.76 -3.07 -1.56
CA LYS A 100 7.34 -2.33 -2.69
C LYS A 100 6.25 -1.80 -3.62
N LEU A 101 5.88 -0.54 -3.47
CA LEU A 101 4.97 0.14 -4.39
C LEU A 101 5.65 0.34 -5.76
N CYS A 102 4.99 -0.08 -6.84
CA CYS A 102 5.53 0.04 -8.21
C CYS A 102 4.65 0.87 -9.15
N ALA A 103 3.34 0.92 -8.89
CA ALA A 103 2.41 1.73 -9.66
C ALA A 103 1.23 2.21 -8.81
N ILE A 104 0.61 3.30 -9.25
CA ILE A 104 -0.60 3.86 -8.65
C ILE A 104 -1.62 4.21 -9.73
N CYS A 105 -2.88 4.30 -9.36
CA CYS A 105 -3.93 4.92 -10.17
C CYS A 105 -4.69 5.90 -9.30
N CYS A 106 -4.88 7.12 -9.81
CA CYS A 106 -5.65 8.18 -9.16
C CYS A 106 -6.74 8.76 -10.07
N ASP A 107 -7.22 7.95 -11.01
CA ASP A 107 -8.29 8.28 -11.97
C ASP A 107 -9.67 7.88 -11.38
N ILE A 108 -10.50 7.09 -12.08
CA ILE A 108 -11.84 6.70 -11.61
C ILE A 108 -11.82 5.98 -10.25
N ARG A 109 -10.78 5.20 -9.95
CA ARG A 109 -10.61 4.46 -8.70
C ARG A 109 -9.19 4.62 -8.19
N LEU A 110 -9.04 4.96 -6.91
CA LEU A 110 -7.75 4.98 -6.27
C LEU A 110 -7.21 3.56 -6.08
N ALA A 111 -6.01 3.30 -6.59
CA ALA A 111 -5.35 2.01 -6.45
C ALA A 111 -3.84 2.14 -6.30
N ALA A 112 -3.25 1.15 -5.64
CA ALA A 112 -1.81 0.97 -5.47
C ALA A 112 -1.43 -0.46 -5.87
N VAL A 113 -0.33 -0.61 -6.61
CA VAL A 113 0.20 -1.90 -7.06
C VAL A 113 1.53 -2.16 -6.35
N TYR A 114 1.59 -3.25 -5.62
CA TYR A 114 2.77 -3.72 -4.92
C TYR A 114 3.43 -4.87 -5.68
N ASP A 115 4.71 -4.69 -5.98
CA ASP A 115 5.58 -5.64 -6.68
C ASP A 115 6.33 -6.50 -5.67
N GLU A 116 5.62 -7.48 -5.14
CA GLU A 116 6.14 -8.43 -4.17
C GLU A 116 6.07 -9.85 -4.70
N LYS A 117 7.08 -10.65 -4.38
CA LYS A 117 7.06 -12.09 -4.64
C LYS A 117 6.26 -12.77 -3.53
N PHE A 118 5.31 -13.62 -3.90
CA PHE A 118 4.48 -14.37 -2.96
C PHE A 118 4.29 -15.81 -3.40
N ASP A 119 4.14 -16.70 -2.43
CA ASP A 119 3.70 -18.09 -2.64
C ASP A 119 2.24 -18.11 -3.10
N GLU A 120 1.70 -19.28 -3.45
CA GLU A 120 0.33 -19.38 -4.00
C GLU A 120 -0.74 -18.67 -3.16
N ASN A 121 -0.60 -18.66 -1.82
CA ASN A 121 -1.55 -18.06 -0.90
C ASN A 121 -0.99 -16.80 -0.24
N ILE A 122 -1.53 -15.64 -0.63
CA ILE A 122 -1.29 -14.39 0.09
C ILE A 122 -2.10 -14.44 1.37
N ILE A 123 -1.42 -14.36 2.51
CA ILE A 123 -2.06 -14.32 3.83
C ILE A 123 -2.05 -12.88 4.31
N VAL A 124 -3.20 -12.37 4.75
CA VAL A 124 -3.25 -11.15 5.57
C VAL A 124 -3.24 -11.58 7.02
N LEU A 125 -2.42 -10.95 7.87
CA LEU A 125 -2.21 -11.40 9.25
C LEU A 125 -3.51 -11.56 10.03
N SER A 126 -4.50 -10.70 9.80
CA SER A 126 -5.83 -10.82 10.42
C SER A 126 -6.55 -12.15 10.16
N ASP A 127 -6.17 -12.89 9.13
CA ASP A 127 -6.80 -14.16 8.73
C ASP A 127 -6.29 -15.34 9.54
N VAL A 128 -5.09 -15.22 10.10
CA VAL A 128 -4.42 -16.31 10.82
C VAL A 128 -4.25 -16.02 12.31
N LEU A 129 -4.50 -14.79 12.76
CA LEU A 129 -4.31 -14.41 14.18
C LEU A 129 -5.05 -15.32 15.16
N LEU A 130 -6.26 -15.75 14.82
CA LEU A 130 -7.10 -16.60 15.65
C LEU A 130 -7.02 -18.07 15.27
N ASN A 131 -6.18 -18.43 14.30
CA ASN A 131 -5.99 -19.82 13.89
C ASN A 131 -5.03 -20.52 14.87
N ASP A 132 -5.41 -21.70 15.33
CA ASP A 132 -4.60 -22.54 16.21
C ASP A 132 -3.30 -23.00 15.51
N ASP A 133 -3.35 -23.22 14.20
CA ASP A 133 -2.19 -23.59 13.39
C ASP A 133 -1.17 -22.44 13.26
N PHE A 134 -1.59 -21.20 13.53
CA PHE A 134 -0.68 -20.07 13.65
C PHE A 134 -0.03 -20.09 15.04
N GLY A 135 0.83 -21.08 15.25
CA GLY A 135 1.41 -21.38 16.55
C GLY A 135 2.33 -20.28 17.12
N TRP A 136 2.72 -20.47 18.38
CA TRP A 136 3.53 -19.51 19.16
C TRP A 136 4.76 -18.99 18.42
N TYR A 137 5.52 -19.87 17.76
CA TYR A 137 6.74 -19.51 17.05
C TYR A 137 6.47 -18.52 15.90
N ASN A 138 5.44 -18.77 15.09
CA ASN A 138 5.06 -17.89 13.98
C ASN A 138 4.55 -16.53 14.50
N ARG A 139 3.76 -16.54 15.57
CA ARG A 139 3.31 -15.31 16.25
C ARG A 139 4.49 -14.45 16.72
N LEU A 140 5.45 -15.07 17.40
CA LEU A 140 6.64 -14.38 17.90
C LEU A 140 7.49 -13.83 16.75
N LYS A 141 7.67 -14.61 15.68
CA LYS A 141 8.42 -14.17 14.49
C LYS A 141 7.80 -12.96 13.80
N VAL A 142 6.48 -12.95 13.64
CA VAL A 142 5.74 -11.80 13.08
C VAL A 142 5.83 -10.58 14.01
N ALA A 143 5.63 -10.78 15.32
CA ALA A 143 5.67 -9.70 16.30
C ALA A 143 7.04 -9.01 16.35
N ILE A 144 8.13 -9.79 16.34
CA ILE A 144 9.51 -9.25 16.32
C ILE A 144 9.76 -8.43 15.06
N GLN A 145 9.36 -8.94 13.88
CA GLN A 145 9.53 -8.20 12.63
C GLN A 145 8.79 -6.87 12.64
N LEU A 146 7.55 -6.86 13.13
CA LEU A 146 6.73 -5.66 13.23
C LEU A 146 7.31 -4.66 14.23
N ALA A 147 7.73 -5.13 15.42
CA ALA A 147 8.37 -4.27 16.43
C ALA A 147 9.65 -3.63 15.88
N ASN A 148 10.49 -4.41 15.21
CA ASN A 148 11.72 -3.89 14.61
C ASN A 148 11.45 -2.93 13.44
N LEU A 149 10.30 -3.03 12.75
CA LEU A 149 9.90 -2.09 11.69
C LEU A 149 9.46 -0.78 12.32
N LEU A 150 8.59 -0.84 13.33
CA LEU A 150 8.13 0.35 14.04
C LEU A 150 9.29 1.07 14.73
N LEU A 151 10.24 0.34 15.33
CA LEU A 151 11.46 0.91 15.89
C LEU A 151 12.26 1.68 14.83
N SER A 152 12.51 1.08 13.66
CA SER A 152 13.30 1.72 12.60
C SER A 152 12.62 2.95 12.00
N LEU A 153 11.27 3.00 12.01
CA LEU A 153 10.49 4.17 11.62
C LEU A 153 10.55 5.26 12.70
N HIS A 154 10.39 4.90 13.97
CA HIS A 154 10.44 5.85 15.09
C HIS A 154 11.83 6.49 15.24
N GLU A 155 12.92 5.76 14.99
CA GLU A 155 14.29 6.32 14.93
C GLU A 155 14.47 7.38 13.83
N LYS A 156 13.54 7.45 12.87
CA LYS A 156 13.50 8.43 11.79
C LYS A 156 12.40 9.48 11.99
N ASP A 157 11.82 9.55 13.19
CA ASP A 157 10.68 10.41 13.55
C ASP A 157 9.44 10.19 12.67
N ILE A 158 9.22 8.96 12.21
CA ILE A 158 8.05 8.59 11.40
C ILE A 158 7.05 7.82 12.26
N PHE A 159 5.87 8.41 12.42
CA PHE A 159 4.77 7.84 13.18
C PHE A 159 3.62 7.46 12.24
N LEU A 160 3.27 6.17 12.23
CA LEU A 160 2.12 5.68 11.50
C LEU A 160 0.84 5.91 12.32
N GLY A 161 -0.28 6.18 11.67
CA GLY A 161 -1.57 6.42 12.33
C GLY A 161 -2.08 5.18 13.07
N SER A 162 -2.67 4.24 12.34
CA SER A 162 -3.17 2.98 12.92
C SER A 162 -2.61 1.77 12.17
N VAL A 163 -1.77 0.97 12.84
CA VAL A 163 -1.26 -0.30 12.30
C VAL A 163 -2.02 -1.45 12.95
N THR A 164 -2.81 -2.16 12.15
CA THR A 164 -3.59 -3.32 12.59
C THR A 164 -3.14 -4.58 11.86
N ALA A 165 -3.60 -5.75 12.29
CA ALA A 165 -3.30 -7.00 11.59
C ALA A 165 -3.80 -7.04 10.14
N SER A 166 -4.80 -6.22 9.78
CA SER A 166 -5.25 -6.12 8.38
C SER A 166 -4.34 -5.26 7.50
N CYS A 167 -3.31 -4.64 8.08
CA CYS A 167 -2.32 -3.83 7.38
C CYS A 167 -1.07 -4.62 6.96
N VAL A 168 -0.97 -5.89 7.38
CA VAL A 168 0.23 -6.71 7.25
C VAL A 168 -0.07 -7.95 6.40
N MET A 169 0.71 -8.15 5.34
CA MET A 169 0.73 -9.39 4.55
C MET A 169 1.86 -10.30 5.03
N ILE A 170 1.65 -11.60 4.89
CA ILE A 170 2.66 -12.65 4.99
C ILE A 170 2.69 -13.32 3.62
N LEU A 171 3.84 -13.27 2.96
CA LEU A 171 3.96 -13.63 1.54
C LEU A 171 4.62 -14.99 1.31
N ASP A 172 5.19 -15.59 2.34
CA ASP A 172 5.96 -16.83 2.27
C ASP A 172 5.80 -17.69 3.53
N LYS A 173 6.26 -18.94 3.44
CA LYS A 173 6.25 -19.91 4.56
C LYS A 173 7.21 -19.51 5.67
N GLU A 174 8.20 -18.68 5.38
CA GLU A 174 9.13 -18.14 6.35
C GLU A 174 8.49 -17.07 7.24
N MET A 175 7.22 -16.71 7.04
CA MET A 175 6.50 -15.70 7.82
C MET A 175 7.11 -14.31 7.67
N ASN A 176 7.72 -13.98 6.53
CA ASN A 176 8.23 -12.64 6.28
C ASN A 176 7.06 -11.67 6.06
N ILE A 177 7.05 -10.57 6.81
CA ILE A 177 5.94 -9.62 6.79
C ILE A 177 6.15 -8.52 5.76
N LYS A 178 5.04 -8.01 5.22
CA LYS A 178 4.98 -6.77 4.43
C LYS A 178 3.87 -5.86 4.96
N LEU A 179 4.24 -4.70 5.49
CA LEU A 179 3.30 -3.62 5.77
C LEU A 179 2.94 -2.96 4.44
N PHE A 180 1.64 -2.90 4.12
CA PHE A 180 1.13 -2.37 2.84
C PHE A 180 -0.02 -1.36 3.01
N ASP A 181 -0.44 -1.13 4.25
CA ASP A 181 -1.52 -0.23 4.62
C ASP A 181 -1.24 0.36 6.01
N TYR A 182 -1.91 1.44 6.34
CA TYR A 182 -2.11 1.92 7.70
C TYR A 182 -3.35 2.82 7.72
N GLY A 183 -4.08 2.79 8.82
CA GLY A 183 -5.24 3.66 9.03
C GLY A 183 -4.82 5.10 9.32
N PRO A 184 -5.76 6.06 9.18
CA PRO A 184 -5.51 7.46 9.50
C PRO A 184 -5.08 7.64 10.95
N VAL A 185 -4.37 8.74 11.22
CA VAL A 185 -4.08 9.17 12.59
C VAL A 185 -5.41 9.48 13.29
N PRO A 186 -5.65 9.01 14.53
CA PRO A 186 -6.93 9.25 15.21
C PRO A 186 -7.29 10.74 15.29
N ASP A 187 -8.56 11.08 15.05
CA ASP A 187 -9.14 12.44 15.05
C ASP A 187 -8.78 13.30 16.29
N ARG A 188 -8.39 12.67 17.41
CA ARG A 188 -8.01 13.35 18.66
C ARG A 188 -6.75 14.21 18.54
N PHE A 189 -5.96 14.06 17.47
CA PHE A 189 -4.86 14.98 17.13
C PHE A 189 -5.28 16.17 16.27
N TYR A 190 -6.51 16.18 15.75
CA TYR A 190 -7.07 17.26 14.92
C TYR A 190 -7.89 18.29 15.73
N GLY A 191 -7.93 18.17 17.06
CA GLY A 191 -8.70 19.06 17.94
C GLY A 191 -7.84 20.10 18.66
N LYS A 192 -8.06 21.37 18.33
CA LYS A 192 -7.50 22.61 18.93
C LYS A 192 -6.07 22.98 18.53
N ASN A 193 -5.84 23.16 17.25
CA ASN A 193 -5.35 24.43 16.72
C ASN A 193 -5.36 24.32 15.19
N SER A 194 -6.02 25.28 14.56
CA SER A 194 -6.10 25.45 13.11
C SER A 194 -4.78 25.91 12.48
N ASP A 195 -3.66 25.42 13.01
CA ASP A 195 -2.34 25.44 12.40
C ASP A 195 -1.95 24.00 12.11
N VAL A 196 -2.05 23.64 10.83
CA VAL A 196 -1.61 22.39 10.22
C VAL A 196 -0.27 21.98 10.85
N THR A 197 -0.30 20.99 11.73
CA THR A 197 0.92 20.31 12.17
C THR A 197 0.97 18.96 11.50
N ILE A 198 1.38 19.01 10.24
CA ILE A 198 2.04 17.91 9.53
C ILE A 198 3.51 17.97 9.92
N TYR A 199 4.06 16.90 10.50
CA TYR A 199 5.51 16.65 10.46
C TYR A 199 5.74 15.52 9.45
N CYS A 200 5.63 15.80 8.16
CA CYS A 200 6.82 15.84 7.33
C CYS A 200 7.48 17.23 7.36
N ARG A 201 8.54 17.38 8.16
CA ARG A 201 9.55 18.42 7.91
C ARG A 201 10.77 17.84 7.21
N PRO A 202 11.32 18.58 6.24
CA PRO A 202 12.46 18.18 5.42
C PRO A 202 13.75 18.15 6.25
N ILE A 203 14.68 17.27 5.91
CA ILE A 203 16.08 17.66 5.97
C ILE A 203 16.26 18.59 4.77
N ASN A 204 16.25 19.90 5.02
CA ASN A 204 16.73 20.88 4.04
C ASN A 204 18.26 20.76 3.94
N ASP A 205 18.75 21.00 2.73
CA ASP A 205 20.06 20.61 2.18
C ASP A 205 21.31 21.09 2.93
N MET A 206 22.30 20.19 3.03
CA MET A 206 23.69 20.38 2.59
C MET A 206 24.19 19.09 1.93
#